data_AF-A0A8T1GT96-F1
#
_entry.id   AF-A0A8T1GT96-F1
#
_cell.length_a   1.000
_cell.length_b   1.000
_cell.length_c   1.000
_cell.angle_alpha   90.00
_cell.angle_beta   90.00
_cell.angle_gamma   90.00
#
_symmetry.space_group_name_H-M   'P 1'
#
loop_
_entity.id
_entity.type
_entity.pdbx_description
1 polymer ?
#
loop_
_entity_poly.entity_id
_entity_poly.type
_entity_poly.pdbx_seq_one_letter_code
_entity_poly.pdbx_strand_id
1 'polypeptide(L)'
;MQKQGVLHLASRGVKIVSVDLAGSEKELEKALFGVDVVISTIYGGSVMAEIPLINASKAAGVKRYLPCFFATVAPPKGALMLRDLVIHLRKHIVFLHMR
;
A
#
# COMPACT_ATOMS: atom_id res chain seq x y z
N MET A 1 21.23 -0.87 -11.14
CA MET A 1 21.19 0.50 -11.68
C MET A 1 20.08 1.25 -10.93
N GLN A 2 20.38 2.32 -10.18
CA GLN A 2 19.35 3.05 -9.44
C GLN A 2 18.53 3.93 -10.41
N LYS A 3 17.19 3.85 -10.33
CA LYS A 3 16.27 4.57 -11.21
C LYS A 3 16.40 6.08 -10.96
N GLN A 4 16.57 6.88 -12.02
CA GLN A 4 16.78 8.34 -11.90
C GLN A 4 15.71 9.06 -11.07
N GLY A 5 14.46 8.64 -11.17
CA GLY A 5 13.37 9.20 -10.35
C GLY A 5 13.56 9.01 -8.84
N VAL A 6 14.22 7.93 -8.42
CA VAL A 6 14.55 7.68 -7.00
C VAL A 6 15.65 8.63 -6.53
N LEU A 7 16.67 8.87 -7.36
CA LEU A 7 17.75 9.82 -7.05
C LEU A 7 17.21 11.25 -6.91
N HIS A 8 16.28 11.65 -7.78
CA HIS A 8 15.63 12.97 -7.70
C HIS A 8 14.75 13.12 -6.44
N LEU A 9 14.17 12.03 -5.91
CA LEU A 9 13.46 12.09 -4.63
C LEU A 9 14.45 12.28 -3.46
N ALA A 10 15.58 11.55 -3.48
CA ALA A 10 16.63 11.69 -2.49
C ALA A 10 17.15 13.13 -2.41
N SER A 11 17.38 13.77 -3.57
CA SER A 11 17.88 15.15 -3.63
C SER A 11 16.91 16.19 -3.07
N ARG A 12 15.62 15.85 -2.94
CA ARG A 12 14.59 16.69 -2.29
C ARG A 12 14.43 16.39 -0.78
N GLY A 13 15.32 15.60 -0.19
CA GLY A 13 15.28 15.25 1.23
C GLY A 13 14.30 14.11 1.56
N VAL A 14 13.79 13.39 0.56
CA VAL A 14 12.93 12.22 0.81
C VAL A 14 13.79 11.06 1.31
N LYS A 15 13.46 10.52 2.49
CA LYS A 15 14.08 9.30 3.01
C LYS A 15 13.59 8.10 2.19
N ILE A 16 14.51 7.43 1.51
CA ILE A 16 14.21 6.23 0.73
C ILE A 16 14.45 5.00 1.59
N VAL A 17 13.46 4.12 1.65
CA VAL A 17 13.55 2.82 2.32
C VAL A 17 13.19 1.74 1.31
N SER A 18 14.06 0.77 1.14
CA SER A 18 13.80 -0.42 0.32
C SER A 18 13.18 -1.51 1.19
N VAL A 19 12.02 -2.01 0.79
CA VAL A 19 11.34 -3.13 1.45
C VAL A 19 10.85 -4.13 0.41
N ASP A 20 10.73 -5.39 0.81
CA ASP A 20 10.06 -6.42 0.02
C ASP A 20 8.64 -6.63 0.55
N LEU A 21 7.63 -6.38 -0.29
CA LEU A 21 6.22 -6.57 0.07
C LEU A 21 5.81 -8.04 0.13
N ALA A 22 6.58 -8.95 -0.50
CA ALA A 22 6.40 -10.39 -0.39
C ALA A 22 7.23 -11.01 0.74
N GLY A 23 8.04 -10.18 1.42
CA GLY A 23 8.89 -10.57 2.54
C GLY A 23 8.16 -10.62 3.87
N SER A 24 8.89 -10.42 4.97
CA SER A 24 8.34 -10.51 6.32
C SER A 24 7.49 -9.29 6.69
N GLU A 25 6.26 -9.50 7.18
CA GLU A 25 5.42 -8.41 7.72
C GLU A 25 6.10 -7.67 8.89
N LYS A 26 6.96 -8.33 9.67
CA LYS A 26 7.72 -7.68 10.76
C LYS A 26 8.75 -6.68 10.25
N GLU A 27 9.34 -6.92 9.09
CA GLU A 27 10.27 -5.98 8.47
C GLU A 27 9.52 -4.77 7.92
N LEU A 28 8.33 -4.99 7.34
CA LEU A 28 7.43 -3.92 6.94
C LEU A 28 6.98 -3.07 8.13
N GLU A 29 6.60 -3.70 9.25
CA GLU A 29 6.20 -3.01 10.48
C GLU A 29 7.34 -2.09 10.98
N LYS A 30 8.57 -2.62 11.05
CA LYS A 30 9.75 -1.81 11.45
C LYS A 30 9.99 -0.64 10.50
N ALA A 31 9.80 -0.84 9.20
CA ALA A 31 9.96 0.22 8.20
C ALA A 31 8.90 1.32 8.33
N LEU A 32 7.71 0.97 8.83
CA LEU A 32 6.57 1.86 9.00
C LEU A 32 6.49 2.51 10.39
N PHE A 33 7.36 2.14 11.33
CA PHE A 33 7.35 2.68 12.68
C PHE A 33 7.53 4.22 12.67
N GLY A 34 6.62 4.93 13.33
CA GLY A 34 6.60 6.39 13.37
C GLY A 34 6.01 7.06 12.12
N VAL A 35 5.47 6.30 11.16
CA VAL A 35 4.75 6.85 10.01
C VAL A 35 3.28 7.09 10.39
N ASP A 36 2.83 8.34 10.26
CA ASP A 36 1.43 8.68 10.54
C ASP A 36 0.46 8.26 9.43
N VAL A 37 0.89 8.38 8.16
CA VAL A 37 0.04 8.18 6.98
C VAL A 37 0.77 7.32 5.95
N VAL A 38 0.12 6.26 5.49
CA VAL A 38 0.59 5.43 4.39
C VAL A 38 -0.30 5.63 3.17
N ILE A 39 0.32 5.96 2.04
CA ILE A 39 -0.34 6.06 0.73
C ILE A 39 0.26 4.96 -0.16
N SER A 40 -0.55 3.97 -0.48
CA SER A 40 -0.16 2.86 -1.35
C SER A 40 -0.36 3.26 -2.81
N THR A 41 0.71 3.19 -3.60
CA THR A 41 0.69 3.40 -5.06
C THR A 41 1.26 2.18 -5.80
N ILE A 42 0.90 0.98 -5.34
CA ILE A 42 1.36 -0.28 -5.91
C ILE A 42 0.86 -0.47 -7.35
N TYR A 43 1.59 -1.26 -8.12
CA TYR A 43 1.17 -1.61 -9.48
C TYR A 43 -0.17 -2.37 -9.45
N GLY A 44 -1.10 -2.01 -10.34
CA GLY A 44 -2.45 -2.59 -10.38
C GLY A 44 -2.48 -4.11 -10.57
N GLY A 45 -1.47 -4.71 -11.22
CA GLY A 45 -1.36 -6.18 -11.32
C GLY A 45 -0.92 -6.86 -10.02
N SER A 46 -0.52 -6.11 -9.00
CA SER A 46 0.04 -6.60 -7.74
C SER A 46 -0.81 -6.19 -6.53
N VAL A 47 -2.09 -5.87 -6.73
CA VAL A 47 -3.01 -5.40 -5.68
C VAL A 47 -3.07 -6.29 -4.44
N MET A 48 -2.83 -7.60 -4.57
CA MET A 48 -2.80 -8.51 -3.40
C MET A 48 -1.62 -8.26 -2.45
N ALA A 49 -0.53 -7.65 -2.92
CA ALA A 49 0.60 -7.25 -2.07
C ALA A 49 0.22 -6.10 -1.10
N GLU A 50 -0.98 -5.55 -1.22
CA GLU A 50 -1.50 -4.54 -0.31
C GLU A 50 -1.90 -5.12 1.05
N ILE A 51 -2.29 -6.41 1.10
CA ILE A 51 -2.68 -7.09 2.34
C ILE A 51 -1.58 -7.03 3.42
N PRO A 52 -0.35 -7.52 3.15
CA PRO A 52 0.72 -7.47 4.15
C PRO A 52 1.10 -6.04 4.52
N LEU A 53 0.99 -5.09 3.57
CA LEU A 53 1.26 -3.68 3.84
C LEU A 53 0.20 -3.05 4.77
N ILE A 54 -1.08 -3.39 4.61
CA ILE A 54 -2.17 -2.97 5.50
C ILE A 54 -1.95 -3.55 6.90
N ASN A 55 -1.63 -4.84 7.00
CA ASN A 55 -1.40 -5.52 8.28
C ASN A 55 -0.23 -4.88 9.03
N ALA A 56 0.91 -4.69 8.35
CA ALA A 56 2.09 -4.05 8.91
C ALA A 56 1.82 -2.59 9.32
N SER A 57 1.05 -1.84 8.52
CA SER A 57 0.65 -0.46 8.86
C SER A 57 -0.16 -0.42 10.14
N LYS A 58 -1.10 -1.36 10.31
CA LYS A 58 -1.88 -1.46 11.54
C LYS A 58 -1.01 -1.80 12.75
N ALA A 59 -0.11 -2.77 12.62
CA ALA A 59 0.81 -3.16 13.68
C ALA A 59 1.75 -2.02 14.09
N ALA A 60 2.23 -1.24 13.12
CA ALA A 60 3.12 -0.09 13.34
C ALA A 60 2.41 1.15 13.93
N GLY A 61 1.08 1.13 14.06
CA GLY A 61 0.30 2.24 14.62
C GLY A 61 0.05 3.39 13.64
N VAL A 62 0.04 3.11 12.32
CA VAL A 62 -0.29 4.10 11.28
C VAL A 62 -1.71 4.64 11.51
N LYS A 63 -1.85 5.96 11.50
CA LYS A 63 -3.12 6.64 11.82
C LYS A 63 -4.10 6.69 10.64
N ARG A 64 -3.58 6.68 9.41
CA ARG A 64 -4.38 6.68 8.19
C ARG A 64 -3.74 5.85 7.08
N TYR A 65 -4.54 4.99 6.47
CA TYR A 65 -4.10 4.18 5.33
C TYR A 65 -4.94 4.48 4.08
N LEU A 66 -4.28 4.91 3.01
CA LEU A 66 -4.91 5.15 1.71
C LEU A 66 -4.50 4.04 0.73
N PRO A 67 -5.41 3.12 0.39
CA PRO A 67 -5.11 2.04 -0.55
C PRO A 67 -5.00 2.52 -2.00
N CYS A 68 -4.36 1.72 -2.84
CA CYS A 68 -4.12 1.98 -4.26
C CYS A 68 -5.38 1.75 -5.10
N PHE A 69 -6.38 2.63 -4.95
CA PHE A 69 -7.64 2.59 -5.70
C PHE A 69 -7.76 3.77 -6.70
N PHE A 70 -6.64 4.23 -7.25
CA PHE A 70 -6.58 5.33 -8.24
C PHE A 70 -6.99 4.91 -9.66
N ALA A 71 -7.91 3.95 -9.77
CA ALA A 71 -8.42 3.42 -11.03
C ALA A 71 -9.81 3.98 -11.36
N THR A 72 -10.25 3.76 -12.60
CA THR A 72 -11.58 4.18 -13.07
C THR A 72 -12.69 3.70 -12.14
N VAL A 73 -13.62 4.61 -11.84
CA VAL A 73 -14.82 4.25 -11.07
C VAL A 73 -15.69 3.34 -11.94
N ALA A 74 -15.81 2.09 -11.53
CA ALA A 74 -16.66 1.09 -12.18
C ALA A 74 -17.60 0.40 -11.18
N PRO A 75 -18.71 -0.19 -11.65
CA PRO A 75 -19.59 -1.03 -10.84
C PRO A 75 -18.82 -2.16 -10.13
N PRO A 76 -19.34 -2.64 -8.99
CA PRO A 76 -18.58 -3.52 -8.11
C PRO A 76 -18.37 -4.96 -8.63
N LYS A 77 -19.06 -5.38 -9.69
CA LYS A 77 -18.83 -6.69 -10.31
C LYS A 77 -19.10 -6.64 -11.80
N GLY A 78 -18.44 -7.52 -12.56
CA GLY A 78 -18.84 -7.88 -13.92
C GLY A 78 -18.48 -6.88 -15.02
N ALA A 79 -17.91 -5.72 -14.68
CA ALA A 79 -17.46 -4.73 -15.66
C ALA A 79 -15.94 -4.73 -15.86
N LEU A 80 -15.16 -4.92 -14.79
CA LEU A 80 -13.69 -4.86 -14.82
C LEU A 80 -13.08 -5.83 -13.79
N MET A 81 -12.29 -6.80 -14.24
CA MET A 81 -11.66 -7.81 -13.36
C MET A 81 -10.82 -7.19 -12.23
N LEU A 82 -10.09 -6.10 -12.52
CA LEU A 82 -9.29 -5.39 -11.51
C LEU A 82 -10.16 -4.78 -10.40
N ARG A 83 -11.39 -4.38 -10.71
CA ARG A 83 -12.33 -3.81 -9.74
C ARG A 83 -12.80 -4.85 -8.73
N ASP A 84 -12.95 -6.10 -9.16
CA ASP A 84 -13.41 -7.21 -8.32
C ASP A 84 -12.35 -7.58 -7.26
N LEU A 85 -11.06 -7.46 -7.61
CA LEU A 85 -9.93 -7.64 -6.69
C LEU A 85 -9.85 -6.51 -5.65
N VAL A 86 -10.01 -5.26 -6.09
CA VAL A 86 -10.05 -4.07 -5.22
C VAL A 86 -11.17 -4.15 -4.17
N ILE A 87 -12.29 -4.79 -4.49
CA ILE A 87 -13.40 -4.96 -3.54
C ILE A 87 -13.09 -5.96 -2.44
N HIS A 88 -12.30 -6.99 -2.74
CA HIS A 88 -11.80 -7.89 -1.70
C HIS A 88 -10.90 -7.15 -0.70
N LEU A 89 -10.00 -6.29 -1.21
CA LEU A 89 -9.14 -5.45 -0.37
C LEU A 89 -9.94 -4.45 0.47
N ARG A 90 -10.97 -3.83 -0.12
CA ARG A 90 -11.86 -2.91 0.61
C ARG A 90 -12.52 -3.59 1.81
N LYS A 91 -12.96 -4.85 1.66
CA LYS A 91 -13.53 -5.62 2.78
C LYS A 91 -12.48 -5.87 3.88
N HIS A 92 -11.23 -6.16 3.50
CA HIS A 92 -10.12 -6.35 4.45
C HIS A 92 -9.82 -5.10 5.28
N ILE A 93 -9.76 -3.92 4.65
CA ILE A 93 -9.50 -2.64 5.34
C ILE A 93 -10.63 -2.29 6.32
N VAL A 94 -11.89 -2.42 5.88
CA VAL A 94 -13.06 -2.14 6.72
C VAL A 94 -13.11 -3.11 7.90
N PHE A 95 -12.82 -4.39 7.68
CA PHE A 95 -12.71 -5.39 8.75
C PHE A 95 -11.66 -4.99 9.80
N LEU A 96 -10.52 -4.43 9.35
CA LEU A 96 -9.44 -3.99 10.22
C LEU A 96 -9.70 -2.64 10.93
N HIS A 97 -10.85 -1.98 10.73
CA HIS A 97 -11.22 -0.70 11.35
C HIS A 97 -10.19 0.43 11.14
N MET A 98 -9.38 0.36 10.08
CA MET A 98 -8.48 1.44 9.70
C MET A 98 -9.29 2.52 8.97
N ARG A 99 -9.29 3.76 9.47
CA ARG A 99 -9.99 4.92 8.89
C ARG A 99 -9.00 5.95 8.32
#